data_AF-H8MHF8-F1
#
_entry.id   AF-H8MHF8-F1
#
_cell.length_a   1.000
_cell.length_b   1.000
_cell.length_c   1.000
_cell.angle_alpha   90.00
_cell.angle_beta   90.00
_cell.angle_gamma   90.00
#
_symmetry.space_group_name_H-M   'P 1'
#
loop_
_entity.id
_entity.type
_entity.pdbx_description
1 polymer ?
#
loop_
_entity_poly.entity_id
_entity_poly.type
_entity_poly.pdbx_seq_one_letter_code
_entity_poly.pdbx_strand_id
1 'polypeptide(L)'
;MTRAEFETASRTLLDELSQCTEGLLAKHPEAREIDAVFLTGGSSQIPAVRELYVKRFGEERVRTADAFTSVAEGLGRASAWLTG
;
A
#
# COMPACT_ATOMS: atom_id res chain seq x y z
N MET A 1 6.57 22.77 11.48
CA MET A 1 6.74 21.32 11.64
C MET A 1 7.91 20.86 10.77
N THR A 2 8.90 20.18 11.34
CA THR A 2 10.01 19.55 10.62
C THR A 2 9.62 18.16 10.13
N ARG A 3 10.42 17.56 9.24
CA ARG A 3 10.21 16.17 8.80
C ARG A 3 10.21 15.18 9.98
N ALA A 4 11.16 15.34 10.91
CA ALA A 4 11.28 14.47 12.08
C ALA A 4 10.07 14.60 13.03
N GLU A 5 9.50 15.81 13.17
CA GLU A 5 8.27 16.03 13.93
C GLU A 5 7.08 15.35 13.27
N PHE A 6 6.94 15.47 11.94
CA PHE A 6 5.91 14.78 11.17
C PHE A 6 6.01 13.26 11.29
N GLU A 7 7.21 12.70 11.13
CA GLU A 7 7.47 11.27 11.28
C GLU A 7 7.12 10.79 12.68
N THR A 8 7.47 11.56 13.70
CA THR A 8 7.13 11.24 15.09
C THR A 8 5.63 11.23 15.31
N ALA A 9 4.92 12.25 14.82
CA ALA A 9 3.46 12.33 14.92
C ALA A 9 2.75 11.21 14.15
N SER A 10 3.37 10.69 13.08
CA SER A 10 2.78 9.65 12.22
C SER A 10 3.06 8.22 12.71
N ARG A 11 3.91 8.01 13.72
CA ARG A 11 4.33 6.67 14.16
C ARG A 11 3.15 5.75 14.51
N THR A 12 2.20 6.24 15.30
CA THR A 12 1.03 5.44 15.70
C THR A 12 0.22 4.98 14.48
N LEU A 13 0.10 5.82 13.46
CA LEU A 13 -0.60 5.46 12.22
C LEU A 13 0.15 4.39 11.42
N LEU A 14 1.49 4.41 11.44
CA LEU A 14 2.31 3.36 10.82
C LEU A 14 2.18 2.02 11.57
N ASP A 15 2.10 2.06 12.90
CA ASP A 15 1.88 0.88 13.73
C ASP A 15 0.50 0.26 13.44
N GLU A 16 -0.54 1.08 13.34
CA GLU A 16 -1.90 0.65 12.95
C GLU A 16 -1.93 0.00 11.56
N LEU A 17 -1.21 0.56 10.57
CA LEU A 17 -1.07 -0.05 9.24
C LEU A 17 -0.39 -1.42 9.30
N SER A 18 0.67 -1.55 10.10
CA SER A 18 1.37 -2.82 10.29
C SER A 18 0.46 -3.87 10.91
N GLN A 19 -0.25 -3.51 11.99
CA GLN A 19 -1.16 -4.41 12.68
C GLN A 19 -2.33 -4.86 11.78
N CYS A 20 -2.89 -3.94 11.00
CA CYS A 20 -3.94 -4.27 10.04
C CYS A 20 -3.44 -5.29 9.00
N THR A 21 -2.24 -5.06 8.46
CA THR A 21 -1.60 -5.96 7.48
C THR A 21 -1.34 -7.34 8.08
N GLU A 22 -0.79 -7.40 9.29
CA GLU A 22 -0.53 -8.65 10.01
C GLU A 22 -1.81 -9.41 10.32
N GLY A 23 -2.84 -8.71 10.79
CA GLY A 23 -4.15 -9.29 11.08
C GLY A 23 -4.84 -9.86 9.83
N LEU A 24 -4.65 -9.25 8.66
CA LEU A 24 -5.13 -9.78 7.39
C LEU A 24 -4.40 -11.08 7.01
N LEU A 25 -3.06 -11.07 7.07
CA LEU A 25 -2.25 -12.23 6.70
C LEU A 25 -2.47 -13.41 7.65
N ALA A 26 -2.66 -13.15 8.95
CA ALA A 26 -2.97 -14.20 9.92
C ALA A 26 -4.28 -14.93 9.64
N LYS A 27 -5.25 -14.27 8.98
CA LYS A 27 -6.53 -14.87 8.57
C LYS A 27 -6.41 -15.71 7.30
N HIS A 28 -5.33 -15.55 6.54
CA HIS A 28 -5.08 -16.20 5.26
C HIS A 28 -3.72 -16.91 5.24
N PRO A 29 -3.51 -17.92 6.11
CA PRO A 29 -2.23 -18.65 6.19
C PRO A 29 -1.88 -19.42 4.90
N GLU A 30 -2.87 -19.65 4.03
CA GLU A 30 -2.70 -20.23 2.70
C GLU A 30 -2.04 -19.28 1.69
N ALA A 31 -2.09 -17.96 1.91
CA ALA A 31 -1.45 -16.95 1.09
C ALA A 31 0.07 -16.91 1.35
N ARG A 32 0.72 -18.05 1.12
CA ARG A 32 2.13 -18.30 1.46
C ARG A 32 3.10 -17.45 0.66
N GLU A 33 2.71 -17.03 -0.54
CA GLU A 33 3.52 -16.16 -1.38
C GLU A 33 2.68 -15.01 -1.91
N ILE A 34 3.14 -13.79 -1.61
CA ILE A 34 2.62 -12.57 -2.22
C ILE A 34 3.62 -12.18 -3.29
N ASP A 35 3.19 -12.13 -4.55
CA ASP A 35 4.06 -11.77 -5.69
C ASP A 35 4.18 -10.25 -5.89
N ALA A 36 3.27 -9.50 -5.26
CA ALA A 36 2.98 -8.12 -5.60
C ALA A 36 2.31 -7.36 -4.46
N VAL A 37 2.84 -6.21 -4.10
CA VAL A 37 2.20 -5.24 -3.20
C VAL A 37 2.11 -3.92 -3.91
N PHE A 38 0.89 -3.44 -4.16
CA PHE A 38 0.67 -2.15 -4.81
C PHE A 38 0.29 -1.11 -3.77
N LEU A 39 1.12 -0.07 -3.66
CA LEU A 39 0.85 1.08 -2.81
C LEU A 39 0.10 2.15 -3.63
N THR A 40 -1.08 2.55 -3.16
CA THR A 40 -1.97 3.49 -3.83
C THR A 40 -2.47 4.57 -2.86
N GLY A 41 -3.01 5.67 -3.40
CA GLY A 41 -3.46 6.82 -2.62
C GLY A 41 -2.32 7.76 -2.19
N GLY A 42 -2.63 9.03 -1.94
CA GLY A 42 -1.63 10.06 -1.65
C GLY A 42 -0.78 9.77 -0.41
N SER A 43 -1.37 9.22 0.66
CA SER A 43 -0.63 8.88 1.89
C SER A 43 0.43 7.80 1.69
N SER A 44 0.32 6.98 0.64
CA SER A 44 1.34 5.97 0.32
C SER A 44 2.65 6.56 -0.22
N GLN A 45 2.65 7.85 -0.61
CA GLN A 45 3.84 8.58 -1.01
C GLN A 45 4.72 9.00 0.18
N ILE A 46 4.22 8.87 1.42
CA ILE A 46 5.02 9.09 2.62
C ILE A 46 6.13 8.01 2.65
N PRO A 47 7.43 8.38 2.70
CA PRO A 47 8.52 7.42 2.61
C PRO A 47 8.46 6.29 3.65
N ALA A 48 8.08 6.63 4.88
CA ALA A 48 7.95 5.65 5.97
C ALA A 48 6.87 4.58 5.71
N VAL A 49 5.81 4.90 4.95
CA VAL A 49 4.80 3.90 4.54
C VAL A 49 5.43 2.92 3.56
N ARG A 50 6.13 3.40 2.53
CA ARG A 50 6.83 2.52 1.59
C ARG A 50 7.86 1.63 2.30
N GLU A 51 8.67 2.21 3.17
CA GLU A 51 9.68 1.48 3.94
C GLU A 51 9.07 0.36 4.79
N LEU A 52 7.91 0.60 5.42
CA LEU A 52 7.18 -0.42 6.18
C LEU A 52 6.86 -1.64 5.31
N TYR A 53 6.31 -1.44 4.12
CA TYR A 53 5.93 -2.52 3.23
C TYR A 53 7.14 -3.19 2.55
N VAL A 54 8.17 -2.44 2.20
CA VAL A 54 9.43 -2.99 1.67
C VAL A 54 10.11 -3.88 2.70
N LYS A 55 10.19 -3.44 3.96
CA LYS A 55 10.77 -4.24 5.06
C LYS A 55 10.05 -5.57 5.24
N ARG A 56 8.73 -5.61 5.01
CA ARG A 56 7.92 -6.81 5.17
C ARG A 56 7.95 -7.74 3.96
N PHE A 57 7.84 -7.19 2.75
CA PHE A 57 7.59 -7.98 1.54
C PHE A 57 8.80 -8.07 0.61
N GLY A 58 9.77 -7.17 0.71
CA GLY A 58 10.91 -7.07 -0.22
C GLY A 58 10.71 -5.95 -1.25
N GLU A 59 11.82 -5.32 -1.64
CA GLU A 59 11.86 -4.19 -2.57
C GLU A 59 11.31 -4.58 -3.95
N GLU A 60 11.56 -5.82 -4.38
CA GLU A 60 11.17 -6.37 -5.67
C GLU A 60 9.65 -6.58 -5.83
N ARG A 61 8.93 -6.70 -4.72
CA ARG A 61 7.48 -6.95 -4.71
C ARG A 61 6.66 -5.68 -4.54
N VAL A 62 7.24 -4.63 -3.95
CA VAL A 62 6.54 -3.38 -3.68
C VAL A 62 6.57 -2.47 -4.90
N ARG A 63 5.39 -2.18 -5.43
CA ARG A 63 5.18 -1.30 -6.58
C ARG A 63 4.45 -0.05 -6.14
N THR A 64 4.94 1.10 -6.56
CA THR A 64 4.25 2.38 -6.40
C THR A 64 3.54 2.70 -7.71
N ALA A 65 2.20 2.75 -7.68
CA ALA A 65 1.43 3.25 -8.81
C ALA A 65 1.19 4.75 -8.64
N ASP A 66 0.91 5.45 -9.74
CA ASP A 66 0.36 6.80 -9.63
C ASP A 66 -1.00 6.72 -8.92
N ALA A 67 -1.01 7.22 -7.68
CA ALA A 67 -2.07 7.09 -6.71
C ALA A 67 -3.45 7.54 -7.20
N PHE A 68 -3.51 8.44 -8.18
CA PHE A 68 -4.75 8.98 -8.72
C PHE A 68 -5.17 8.30 -10.02
N THR A 69 -4.21 7.89 -10.83
CA THR A 69 -4.46 7.43 -12.20
C THR A 69 -4.80 5.93 -12.22
N SER A 70 -4.21 5.12 -11.33
CA SER A 70 -4.39 3.65 -11.37
C SER A 70 -5.82 3.19 -11.10
N VAL A 71 -6.53 3.85 -10.18
CA VAL A 71 -7.92 3.53 -9.83
C VAL A 71 -8.87 3.98 -10.94
N ALA A 72 -8.69 5.22 -11.44
CA ALA A 72 -9.51 5.79 -12.49
C ALA A 72 -9.41 4.99 -13.80
N GLU A 73 -8.19 4.60 -14.20
CA GLU A 73 -7.97 3.74 -15.36
C GLU A 73 -8.62 2.36 -15.21
N GLY A 74 -8.55 1.76 -14.02
CA GLY A 74 -9.18 0.48 -13.73
C GLY A 74 -10.70 0.54 -13.94
N LEU A 75 -11.34 1.58 -13.39
CA LEU A 75 -12.78 1.81 -13.56
C LEU A 75 -13.16 2.08 -15.03
N GLY A 76 -12.37 2.88 -15.75
CA GLY A 76 -12.59 3.16 -17.16
C GLY A 76 -12.54 1.88 -18.02
N ARG A 77 -11.54 1.01 -17.79
CA ARG A 77 -11.44 -0.28 -18.49
C ARG A 77 -12.60 -1.22 -18.15
N ALA A 78 -13.01 -1.28 -16.88
CA ALA A 78 -14.15 -2.09 -16.46
C ALA A 78 -15.45 -1.61 -17.13
N SER A 79 -15.67 -0.30 -17.20
CA SER A 79 -16.83 0.27 -17.87
C SER A 79 -16.84 -0.01 -19.38
N ALA A 80 -15.68 0.12 -20.05
CA ALA A 80 -15.54 -0.21 -21.47
C ALA A 80 -15.86 -1.69 -21.77
N TRP A 81 -15.51 -2.60 -20.86
CA TRP A 81 -15.82 -4.02 -21.00
C TRP A 81 -17.31 -4.33 -20.84
N LEU A 82 -18.04 -3.55 -20.04
CA LEU A 82 -19.49 -3.72 -19.84
C LEU A 82 -20.36 -3.06 -20.93
N THR A 83 -19.77 -2.21 -21.77
CA THR A 83 -20.46 -1.48 -22.84
C THR A 83 -20.09 -1.96 -24.25
N GLY A 84 -19.24 -3.00 -24.34
CA GLY A 84 -18.84 -3.67 -25.58
C GLY A 84 -19.51 -5.01 -25.80
#